data_AF-A0A0H3TZ98-F1
#
_entry.id   AF-A0A0H3TZ98-F1
#
_cell.length_a   1.000
_cell.length_b   1.000
_cell.length_c   1.000
_cell.angle_alpha   90.00
_cell.angle_beta   90.00
_cell.angle_gamma   90.00
#
_symmetry.space_group_name_H-M   'P 1'
#
loop_
_entity.id
_entity.type
_entity.pdbx_description
1 polymer ?
#
loop_
_entity_poly.entity_id
_entity_poly.type
_entity_poly.pdbx_seq_one_letter_code
_entity_poly.pdbx_strand_id
1 'polypeptide(L)'
;VILYADEWGISAATLRTYRDYLKNYTRDYSNYCINTYQSAFKGLNTRLHDMLEFRTYMFLNVFEYVSIWSLFKYQSLLVSSGANLYASGSGPQQTQSFTSQDWPFLYSLFQVNSNYVLNGFSGARLSNTFPNIVGLPGSTTTHALLAARVNYSGGISSGDIGASP
;
A
#
# COMPACT_ATOMS: atom_id res chain seq x y z
N VAL A 1 31.54 4.33 9.86
CA VAL A 1 32.43 3.55 10.75
C VAL A 1 32.80 2.21 10.13
N ILE A 2 31.86 1.27 9.94
CA ILE A 2 32.19 -0.08 9.41
C ILE A 2 32.88 -0.02 8.02
N LEU A 3 32.35 0.79 7.10
CA LEU A 3 32.83 0.86 5.72
C LEU A 3 34.17 1.57 5.53
N TYR A 4 34.55 2.45 6.47
CA TYR A 4 35.74 3.30 6.39
C TYR A 4 36.67 3.04 7.59
N ALA A 5 36.66 1.81 8.10
CA ALA A 5 37.30 1.48 9.37
C ALA A 5 38.82 1.65 9.30
N ASP A 6 39.44 1.20 8.19
CA ASP A 6 40.88 1.25 7.99
C ASP A 6 41.34 2.68 7.76
N GLU A 7 40.60 3.43 6.95
CA GLU A 7 40.85 4.84 6.61
C GLU A 7 40.76 5.75 7.84
N TRP A 8 39.92 5.39 8.82
CA TRP A 8 39.74 6.14 10.06
C TRP A 8 40.58 5.59 11.23
N GLY A 9 41.43 4.58 11.00
CA GLY A 9 42.27 3.98 12.04
C GLY A 9 41.50 3.29 13.16
N ILE A 10 40.33 2.73 12.85
CA ILE A 10 39.46 2.06 13.83
C ILE A 10 40.05 0.70 14.21
N SER A 11 40.18 0.43 15.51
CA SER A 11 40.68 -0.86 16.00
C SER A 11 39.76 -2.02 15.62
N ALA A 12 40.31 -3.23 15.48
CA ALA A 12 39.53 -4.43 15.16
C ALA A 12 38.44 -4.74 16.22
N ALA A 13 38.73 -4.50 17.50
CA ALA A 13 37.77 -4.67 18.59
C ALA A 13 36.60 -3.68 18.46
N THR A 14 36.92 -2.40 18.19
CA THR A 14 35.91 -1.36 17.95
C THR A 14 35.07 -1.70 16.71
N LEU A 15 35.69 -2.13 15.61
CA LEU A 15 34.97 -2.52 14.39
C LEU A 15 33.96 -3.65 14.66
N ARG A 16 34.33 -4.66 15.45
CA ARG A 16 33.42 -5.75 15.84
C ARG A 16 32.22 -5.20 16.62
N THR A 17 32.45 -4.33 17.59
CA THR A 17 31.38 -3.65 18.35
C THR A 17 30.43 -2.87 17.43
N TYR A 18 30.96 -2.15 16.42
CA TYR A 18 30.11 -1.40 15.49
C TYR A 18 29.27 -2.29 14.57
N ARG A 19 29.75 -3.50 14.22
CA ARG A 19 28.94 -4.49 13.50
C ARG A 19 27.76 -4.96 14.36
N ASP A 20 28.00 -5.20 15.64
CA ASP A 20 26.94 -5.56 16.59
C ASP A 20 25.96 -4.39 16.81
N TYR A 21 26.46 -3.15 16.88
CA TYR A 21 25.61 -1.96 16.95
C TYR A 21 24.69 -1.84 15.74
N LEU A 22 25.20 -1.96 14.51
CA LEU A 22 24.36 -1.93 13.32
C LEU A 22 23.25 -2.98 13.41
N LYS A 23 23.57 -4.22 13.77
CA LYS A 23 22.58 -5.29 13.91
C LYS A 23 21.54 -4.99 14.99
N ASN A 24 21.98 -4.64 16.20
CA ASN A 24 21.12 -4.50 17.37
C ASN A 24 20.25 -3.24 17.29
N TYR A 25 20.81 -2.09 16.91
CA TYR A 25 20.03 -0.86 16.77
C TYR A 25 19.09 -0.92 15.57
N THR A 26 19.48 -1.53 14.44
CA THR A 26 18.52 -1.78 13.36
C THR A 26 17.36 -2.64 13.84
N ARG A 27 17.60 -3.70 14.60
CA ARG A 27 16.53 -4.53 15.20
C ARG A 27 15.63 -3.69 16.11
N ASP A 28 16.20 -2.96 17.05
CA ASP A 28 15.44 -2.27 18.10
C ASP A 28 14.61 -1.11 17.51
N TYR A 29 15.19 -0.31 16.61
CA TYR A 29 14.48 0.77 15.93
C TYR A 29 13.43 0.25 14.95
N SER A 30 13.74 -0.80 14.18
CA SER A 30 12.74 -1.40 13.29
C SER A 30 11.55 -1.93 14.07
N ASN A 31 11.79 -2.64 15.18
CA ASN A 31 10.73 -3.17 16.03
C ASN A 31 9.89 -2.06 16.68
N TYR A 32 10.52 -0.98 17.14
CA TYR A 32 9.80 0.18 17.66
C TYR A 32 8.84 0.78 16.62
N CYS A 33 9.32 1.01 15.40
CA CYS A 33 8.49 1.52 14.30
C CYS A 33 7.35 0.57 13.93
N ILE A 34 7.65 -0.72 13.78
CA ILE A 34 6.66 -1.76 13.43
C ILE A 34 5.58 -1.85 14.51
N ASN A 35 5.97 -1.95 15.78
CA ASN A 35 5.02 -2.09 16.89
C ASN A 35 4.14 -0.84 17.05
N THR A 36 4.71 0.35 16.89
CA THR A 36 3.97 1.62 16.97
C THR A 36 2.90 1.69 15.89
N TYR A 37 3.27 1.41 14.63
CA TYR A 37 2.33 1.35 13.52
C TYR A 37 1.27 0.28 13.72
N GLN A 38 1.65 -0.96 14.07
CA GLN A 38 0.70 -2.06 14.23
C GLN A 38 -0.32 -1.79 15.34
N SER A 39 0.10 -1.13 16.41
CA SER A 39 -0.79 -0.75 17.50
C SER A 39 -1.82 0.28 17.04
N ALA A 40 -1.38 1.31 16.29
CA ALA A 40 -2.29 2.30 15.70
C ALA A 40 -3.21 1.67 14.64
N PHE A 41 -2.66 0.83 13.76
CA PHE A 41 -3.39 0.17 12.67
C PHE A 41 -4.49 -0.75 13.20
N LYS A 42 -4.24 -1.49 14.29
CA LYS A 42 -5.25 -2.33 14.97
C LYS A 42 -6.46 -1.54 15.48
N GLY A 43 -6.29 -0.28 15.80
CA GLY A 43 -7.36 0.61 16.26
C GLY A 43 -8.19 1.25 15.14
N LEU A 44 -7.85 1.01 13.86
CA LEU A 44 -8.56 1.61 12.75
C LEU A 44 -9.96 1.01 12.58
N ASN A 45 -10.94 1.89 12.40
CA ASN A 45 -12.26 1.61 11.89
C ASN A 45 -12.69 2.79 11.03
N THR A 46 -12.40 2.73 9.74
CA THR A 46 -12.54 3.88 8.83
C THR A 46 -12.83 3.43 7.40
N ARG A 47 -13.17 4.36 6.50
CA ARG A 47 -13.39 4.06 5.08
C ARG A 47 -12.10 3.58 4.42
N LEU A 48 -12.23 2.84 3.33
CA LEU A 48 -11.07 2.29 2.61
C LEU A 48 -10.05 3.37 2.24
N HIS A 49 -10.51 4.52 1.74
CA HIS A 49 -9.67 5.65 1.36
C HIS A 49 -8.75 6.07 2.52
N ASP A 50 -9.32 6.36 3.68
CA ASP A 50 -8.57 6.84 4.84
C ASP A 50 -7.61 5.77 5.40
N MET A 51 -8.01 4.48 5.35
CA MET A 51 -7.13 3.37 5.73
C MET A 51 -5.90 3.29 4.82
N LEU A 52 -6.09 3.45 3.50
CA LEU A 52 -5.02 3.42 2.51
C LEU A 52 -4.11 4.65 2.61
N GLU A 53 -4.68 5.83 2.89
CA GLU A 53 -3.90 7.04 3.13
C GLU A 53 -3.06 6.95 4.41
N PHE A 54 -3.64 6.47 5.52
CA PHE A 54 -2.90 6.21 6.76
C PHE A 54 -1.71 5.29 6.51
N ARG A 55 -1.93 4.19 5.78
CA ARG A 55 -0.86 3.26 5.42
C ARG A 55 0.18 3.93 4.53
N THR A 56 -0.24 4.62 3.47
CA THR A 56 0.67 5.28 2.53
C THR A 56 1.55 6.30 3.24
N TYR A 57 0.95 7.12 4.11
CA TYR A 57 1.67 8.10 4.92
C TYR A 57 2.75 7.43 5.79
N MET A 58 2.40 6.35 6.51
CA MET A 58 3.34 5.64 7.37
C MET A 58 4.42 4.90 6.58
N PHE A 59 4.08 4.35 5.40
CA PHE A 59 5.06 3.68 4.56
C PHE A 59 6.10 4.66 4.02
N LEU A 60 5.67 5.81 3.52
CA LEU A 60 6.57 6.84 3.00
C LEU A 60 7.40 7.52 4.10
N ASN A 61 6.82 7.79 5.27
CA ASN A 61 7.52 8.51 6.34
C ASN A 61 8.33 7.61 7.27
N VAL A 62 8.05 6.30 7.30
CA VAL A 62 8.68 5.37 8.25
C VAL A 62 9.20 4.12 7.57
N PHE A 63 8.36 3.37 6.86
CA PHE A 63 8.74 2.01 6.43
C PHE A 63 9.70 1.94 5.23
N GLU A 64 9.81 2.98 4.41
CA GLU A 64 10.90 3.08 3.43
C GLU A 64 12.27 3.08 4.16
N TYR A 65 12.38 3.78 5.30
CA TYR A 65 13.59 3.76 6.11
C TYR A 65 13.81 2.41 6.80
N VAL A 66 12.77 1.85 7.41
CA VAL A 66 12.87 0.53 8.08
C VAL A 66 13.32 -0.55 7.08
N SER A 67 12.79 -0.52 5.86
CA SER A 67 13.19 -1.41 4.78
C SER A 67 14.69 -1.30 4.47
N ILE A 68 15.21 -0.08 4.30
CA ILE A 68 16.62 0.12 3.93
C ILE A 68 17.60 -0.13 5.08
N TRP A 69 17.22 0.14 6.35
CA TRP A 69 18.11 -0.08 7.50
C TRP A 69 18.58 -1.54 7.61
N SER A 70 17.70 -2.49 7.30
CA SER A 70 18.01 -3.91 7.28
C SER A 70 18.98 -4.31 6.15
N LEU A 71 19.11 -3.46 5.13
CA LEU A 71 19.94 -3.65 3.95
C LEU A 71 21.29 -2.91 4.04
N PHE A 72 21.52 -2.05 5.04
CA PHE A 72 22.80 -1.35 5.25
C PHE A 72 24.01 -2.29 5.45
N LYS A 73 23.78 -3.57 5.74
CA LYS A 73 24.82 -4.60 5.81
C LYS A 73 25.39 -4.99 4.43
N TYR A 74 24.69 -4.67 3.36
CA TYR A 74 25.11 -4.93 1.99
C TYR A 74 25.76 -3.69 1.36
N GLN A 75 26.64 -3.93 0.39
CA GLN A 75 27.22 -2.91 -0.47
C GLN A 75 26.94 -3.30 -1.92
N SER A 76 26.80 -2.31 -2.80
CA SER A 76 26.51 -2.51 -4.22
C SER A 76 25.23 -3.33 -4.48
N LEU A 77 24.21 -3.14 -3.63
CA LEU A 77 22.89 -3.75 -3.80
C LEU A 77 21.94 -2.76 -4.48
N LEU A 78 21.39 -3.15 -5.62
CA LEU A 78 20.26 -2.44 -6.25
C LEU A 78 18.94 -3.01 -5.74
N VAL A 79 18.14 -2.18 -5.09
CA VAL A 79 16.76 -2.53 -4.71
C VAL A 79 15.84 -2.12 -5.85
N SER A 80 15.37 -3.09 -6.64
CA SER A 80 14.56 -2.84 -7.84
C SER A 80 13.11 -2.48 -7.57
N SER A 81 12.61 -2.79 -6.37
CA SER A 81 11.22 -2.54 -5.96
C SER A 81 11.08 -2.50 -4.44
N GLY A 82 10.14 -1.68 -3.96
CA GLY A 82 9.77 -1.57 -2.54
C GLY A 82 8.35 -2.07 -2.26
N ALA A 83 7.77 -1.58 -1.16
CA ALA A 83 6.38 -1.90 -0.81
C ALA A 83 5.39 -1.11 -1.68
N ASN A 84 4.26 -1.74 -2.02
CA ASN A 84 3.21 -1.08 -2.78
C ASN A 84 2.54 0.05 -1.97
N LEU A 85 2.10 1.09 -2.69
CA LEU A 85 1.19 2.12 -2.20
C LEU A 85 -0.15 1.93 -2.91
N TYR A 86 -1.22 1.83 -2.14
CA TYR A 86 -2.57 1.60 -2.66
C TYR A 86 -3.38 2.89 -2.54
N ALA A 87 -4.27 3.13 -3.50
CA ALA A 87 -5.16 4.28 -3.49
C ALA A 87 -6.58 3.84 -3.84
N SER A 88 -7.56 4.55 -3.27
CA SER A 88 -8.97 4.42 -3.65
C SER A 88 -9.60 5.81 -3.75
N GLY A 89 -10.68 5.92 -4.52
CA GLY A 89 -11.42 7.17 -4.65
C GLY A 89 -11.96 7.68 -3.32
N SER A 90 -11.92 8.99 -3.13
CA SER A 90 -12.64 9.71 -2.09
C SER A 90 -14.05 10.07 -2.56
N GLY A 91 -14.93 10.45 -1.62
CA GLY A 91 -16.27 10.94 -1.94
C GLY A 91 -17.38 10.29 -1.12
N PRO A 92 -18.64 10.68 -1.41
CA PRO A 92 -19.79 10.24 -0.62
C PRO A 92 -20.26 8.82 -0.96
N GLN A 93 -19.79 8.20 -2.05
CA GLN A 93 -20.29 6.90 -2.52
C GLN A 93 -19.60 5.71 -1.84
N GLN A 94 -18.30 5.81 -1.54
CA GLN A 94 -17.50 4.75 -0.92
C GLN A 94 -17.64 4.81 0.61
N THR A 95 -18.77 4.35 1.13
CA THR A 95 -19.16 4.54 2.54
C THR A 95 -18.75 3.41 3.48
N GLN A 96 -18.41 2.23 2.95
CA GLN A 96 -18.07 1.07 3.76
C GLN A 96 -16.83 1.32 4.62
N SER A 97 -16.96 1.08 5.92
CA SER A 97 -15.86 1.08 6.87
C SER A 97 -15.21 -0.29 6.97
N PHE A 98 -13.91 -0.29 7.20
CA PHE A 98 -13.06 -1.46 7.35
C PHE A 98 -12.25 -1.34 8.64
N THR A 99 -11.94 -2.49 9.21
CA THR A 99 -11.08 -2.65 10.38
C THR A 99 -9.75 -3.29 10.00
N SER A 100 -8.81 -3.35 10.95
CA SER A 100 -7.55 -4.06 10.71
C SER A 100 -7.72 -5.55 10.39
N GLN A 101 -8.84 -6.17 10.80
CA GLN A 101 -9.12 -7.58 10.52
C GLN A 101 -9.46 -7.84 9.05
N ASP A 102 -9.95 -6.82 8.35
CA ASP A 102 -10.29 -6.89 6.93
C ASP A 102 -9.06 -6.69 6.03
N TRP A 103 -8.01 -6.05 6.57
CA TRP A 103 -6.80 -5.73 5.81
C TRP A 103 -6.14 -6.94 5.11
N PRO A 104 -6.01 -8.13 5.75
CA PRO A 104 -5.52 -9.34 5.08
C PRO A 104 -6.25 -9.71 3.79
N PHE A 105 -7.58 -9.58 3.79
CA PHE A 105 -8.38 -9.80 2.59
C PHE A 105 -8.12 -8.70 1.56
N LEU A 106 -8.14 -7.43 1.98
CA LEU A 106 -7.97 -6.29 1.08
C LEU A 106 -6.62 -6.32 0.34
N TYR A 107 -5.49 -6.47 1.05
CA TYR A 107 -4.18 -6.45 0.39
C TYR A 107 -3.94 -7.68 -0.49
N SER A 108 -4.53 -8.83 -0.16
CA SER A 108 -4.42 -10.04 -0.98
C SER A 108 -5.22 -9.89 -2.28
N LEU A 109 -6.38 -9.23 -2.21
CA LEU A 109 -7.16 -8.84 -3.39
C LEU A 109 -6.43 -7.82 -4.27
N PHE A 110 -5.84 -6.77 -3.68
CA PHE A 110 -5.16 -5.72 -4.45
C PHE A 110 -3.88 -6.22 -5.15
N GLN A 111 -3.30 -7.31 -4.66
CA GLN A 111 -2.08 -7.90 -5.22
C GLN A 111 -2.36 -9.08 -6.14
N VAL A 112 -3.61 -9.37 -6.48
CA VAL A 112 -3.95 -10.38 -7.49
C VAL A 112 -3.21 -10.06 -8.79
N ASN A 113 -2.51 -11.07 -9.31
CA ASN A 113 -1.73 -11.00 -10.55
C ASN A 113 -0.62 -9.92 -10.54
N SER A 114 -0.07 -9.55 -9.38
CA SER A 114 1.05 -8.58 -9.29
C SER A 114 2.31 -8.98 -10.06
N ASN A 115 2.45 -10.26 -10.41
CA ASN A 115 3.55 -10.78 -11.23
C ASN A 115 3.30 -10.69 -12.75
N TYR A 116 2.10 -10.24 -13.16
CA TYR A 116 1.77 -10.04 -14.56
C TYR A 116 1.85 -8.55 -14.94
N VAL A 117 2.13 -8.29 -16.22
CA VAL A 117 2.15 -6.93 -16.76
C VAL A 117 0.72 -6.46 -17.00
N LEU A 118 0.29 -5.42 -16.26
CA LEU A 118 -1.01 -4.78 -16.42
C LEU A 118 -1.21 -4.29 -17.86
N ASN A 119 -2.34 -4.65 -18.48
CA ASN A 119 -2.71 -4.23 -19.83
C ASN A 119 -3.85 -3.20 -19.83
N GLY A 120 -4.79 -3.30 -18.89
CA GLY A 120 -5.88 -2.33 -18.75
C GLY A 120 -7.08 -2.89 -17.99
N PHE A 121 -8.26 -2.32 -18.26
CA PHE A 121 -9.51 -2.66 -17.57
C PHE A 121 -10.66 -2.79 -18.56
N SER A 122 -11.61 -3.66 -18.26
CA SER A 122 -12.89 -3.78 -18.96
C SER A 122 -14.03 -3.67 -17.94
N GLY A 123 -15.20 -3.18 -18.35
CA GLY A 123 -16.30 -3.02 -17.42
C GLY A 123 -17.60 -2.52 -18.05
N ALA A 124 -18.64 -2.43 -17.22
CA ALA A 124 -19.95 -1.93 -17.58
C ALA A 124 -20.20 -0.58 -16.92
N ARG A 125 -20.41 0.46 -17.73
CA ARG A 125 -20.77 1.81 -17.25
C ARG A 125 -22.23 2.12 -17.53
N LEU A 126 -22.88 2.83 -16.61
CA LEU A 126 -24.22 3.37 -16.76
C LEU A 126 -24.15 4.89 -16.81
N SER A 127 -24.93 5.48 -17.71
CA SER A 127 -25.24 6.91 -17.71
C SER A 127 -26.74 7.05 -17.87
N ASN A 128 -27.40 7.52 -16.82
CA ASN A 128 -28.85 7.64 -16.79
C ASN A 128 -29.24 9.05 -16.35
N THR A 129 -30.13 9.68 -17.11
CA THR A 129 -30.71 10.98 -16.78
C THR A 129 -32.21 10.81 -16.69
N PHE A 130 -32.76 10.97 -15.49
CA PHE A 130 -34.20 10.92 -15.28
C PHE A 130 -34.75 12.33 -15.01
N PRO A 131 -35.92 12.67 -15.56
CA PRO A 131 -36.56 13.96 -15.31
C PRO A 131 -36.95 14.06 -13.84
N ASN A 132 -36.80 15.25 -13.26
CA ASN A 132 -37.30 15.49 -11.91
C ASN A 132 -38.83 15.49 -11.93
N ILE A 133 -39.46 14.79 -10.97
CA ILE A 133 -40.92 14.67 -10.86
C ILE A 133 -41.48 15.61 -9.78
N VAL A 134 -42.81 15.70 -9.68
CA VAL A 134 -43.52 16.51 -8.66
C VAL A 134 -43.21 18.02 -8.77
N GLY A 135 -43.13 18.53 -10.00
CA GLY A 135 -42.97 19.97 -10.28
C GLY A 135 -41.57 20.53 -10.04
N LEU A 136 -40.59 19.70 -9.71
CA LEU A 136 -39.20 20.12 -9.58
C LEU A 136 -38.61 20.43 -10.98
N PRO A 137 -37.93 21.58 -11.17
CA PRO A 137 -37.27 21.88 -12.43
C PRO A 137 -36.04 20.98 -12.66
N GLY A 138 -35.65 20.81 -13.92
CA GLY A 138 -34.43 20.13 -14.32
C GLY A 138 -34.52 18.58 -14.33
N SER A 139 -33.35 17.95 -14.23
CA SER A 139 -33.20 16.49 -14.27
C SER A 139 -32.09 16.03 -13.32
N THR A 140 -32.12 14.77 -12.92
CA THR A 140 -31.06 14.15 -12.16
C THR A 140 -30.30 13.17 -13.04
N THR A 141 -28.98 13.33 -13.11
CA THR A 141 -28.09 12.46 -13.88
C THR A 141 -27.22 11.64 -12.94
N THR A 142 -27.07 10.36 -13.24
CA THR A 142 -26.14 9.45 -12.57
C THR A 142 -25.19 8.82 -13.58
N HIS A 143 -23.90 8.81 -13.24
CA HIS A 143 -22.85 8.09 -13.94
C HIS A 143 -22.25 7.08 -12.96
N ALA A 144 -22.25 5.80 -13.33
CA ALA A 144 -21.78 4.72 -12.46
C ALA A 144 -20.97 3.69 -13.23
N LEU A 145 -19.99 3.08 -12.55
CA LEU A 145 -19.32 1.87 -13.00
C LEU A 145 -19.95 0.69 -12.24
N LEU A 146 -20.63 -0.20 -12.96
CA LEU A 146 -21.41 -1.30 -12.36
C LEU A 146 -20.59 -2.58 -12.19
N ALA A 147 -19.69 -2.83 -13.12
CA ALA A 147 -18.81 -3.99 -13.13
C ALA A 147 -17.45 -3.61 -13.71
N ALA A 148 -16.38 -4.21 -13.19
CA ALA A 148 -15.03 -4.03 -13.68
C ALA A 148 -14.22 -5.32 -13.56
N ARG A 149 -13.26 -5.49 -14.47
CA ARG A 149 -12.27 -6.56 -14.47
C ARG A 149 -10.94 -6.01 -14.96
N VAL A 150 -9.85 -6.39 -14.29
CA VAL A 150 -8.48 -6.01 -14.65
C VAL A 150 -7.93 -7.02 -15.64
N ASN A 151 -7.28 -6.54 -16.70
CA ASN A 151 -6.70 -7.37 -17.77
C ASN A 151 -5.19 -7.21 -17.81
N TYR A 152 -4.50 -8.31 -18.06
CA TYR A 152 -3.05 -8.42 -18.04
C TYR A 152 -2.54 -9.04 -19.35
N SER A 153 -1.25 -8.88 -19.60
CA SER A 153 -0.56 -9.53 -20.72
C SER A 153 -0.72 -11.05 -20.66
N GLY A 154 -0.80 -11.69 -21.82
CA GLY A 154 -1.01 -13.14 -21.92
C GLY A 154 -2.47 -13.59 -21.78
N GLY A 155 -3.44 -12.66 -21.84
CA GLY A 155 -4.87 -13.00 -21.79
C GLY A 155 -5.38 -13.35 -20.40
N ILE A 156 -4.62 -13.02 -19.35
CA ILE A 156 -5.00 -13.22 -17.95
C ILE A 156 -5.85 -12.04 -17.48
N SER A 157 -6.83 -12.33 -16.64
CA SER A 157 -7.67 -11.31 -15.99
C SER A 157 -7.80 -11.57 -14.50
N SER A 158 -8.15 -10.53 -13.74
CA SER A 158 -8.62 -10.66 -12.36
C SER A 158 -10.00 -11.33 -12.32
N GLY A 159 -10.50 -11.58 -11.10
CA GLY A 159 -11.94 -11.77 -10.89
C GLY A 159 -12.74 -10.50 -11.16
N ASP A 160 -14.06 -10.64 -11.23
CA ASP A 160 -14.99 -9.52 -11.39
C ASP A 160 -15.12 -8.70 -10.10
N ILE A 161 -15.29 -7.38 -10.28
CA ILE A 161 -15.55 -6.40 -9.23
C ILE A 161 -16.89 -5.75 -9.53
N GLY A 162 -17.85 -5.84 -8.62
CA GLY A 162 -19.21 -5.33 -8.80
C GLY A 162 -20.18 -6.41 -9.26
N ALA A 163 -21.10 -6.06 -10.15
CA ALA A 163 -22.06 -7.01 -10.71
C ALA A 163 -21.36 -8.07 -11.57
N SER A 164 -21.70 -9.35 -11.35
CA SER A 164 -21.35 -10.43 -12.27
C SER A 164 -22.31 -10.45 -13.45
N PRO A 165 -21.83 -10.69 -14.69
CA PRO A 165 -22.69 -10.90 -15.85
C PRO A 165 -23.58 -12.15 -15.71
#